data_AF-H3GT41-F1
#
_entry.id   AF-H3GT41-F1
#
_cell.length_a   1.000
_cell.length_b   1.000
_cell.length_c   1.000
_cell.angle_alpha   90.00
_cell.angle_beta   90.00
_cell.angle_gamma   90.00
#
_symmetry.space_group_name_H-M   'P 1'
#
loop_
_entity.id
_entity.type
_entity.pdbx_description
1 polymer ?
#
loop_
_entity_poly.entity_id
_entity_poly.type
_entity_poly.pdbx_seq_one_letter_code
_entity_poly.pdbx_strand_id
1 'polypeptide(L)'
;MAPRTVRRSLLAFFLAVIVAIACMLVLAIQVPSVAAASASSGDFKRFGIGEAFDEDEDEEDDDWDFMDDDAILGLAGHHTNANTAYLEAQSGFCVDALPVDRVDDDYCDCEDGSDEPNTSACSRVLLSSRRMPIDRKFGCKADDRLVSLAFVGDGVCDCCDGSDEREGVCVDTCEIQWQKRLKALKMRLGAVQKGMRVRKGYLTEAVDKVKQLNADFDRLAEAYQAGQRAFEDLQQRVQHNPELQGQLEQSYNVLRTVQYVTYVQSRVVDRSTFSDASWKPAFVELVGQCFPHTVDEKQLKGGTPNVIPREYVMVLCPFQNVSQTEPGYPKWTKAERQTKVGATAADDNEEEDVPRPIGLGIWNQWLTSDEDSARFARVQEYNHGEPCADGKERQTRVEFSCGVANRVVSVEEREMCEYEIRFETPAACEAVEEDTLVGEIAQVKQFPKELQQQGAKVEAGSKPERHEEL
;
A
#
# COMPACT_ATOMS: atom_id res chain seq x y z
N MET A 1 9.85 2.76 77.86
CA MET A 1 10.78 3.91 77.83
C MET A 1 11.89 3.60 76.83
N ALA A 2 12.02 4.36 75.74
CA ALA A 2 13.18 4.26 74.85
C ALA A 2 14.31 5.19 75.34
N PRO A 3 15.60 4.85 75.16
CA PRO A 3 16.70 5.59 75.76
C PRO A 3 16.84 7.01 75.18
N ARG A 4 17.04 7.98 76.08
CA ARG A 4 17.13 9.43 75.77
C ARG A 4 18.29 9.81 74.83
N THR A 5 19.22 8.90 74.57
CA THR A 5 20.40 9.10 73.71
C THR A 5 20.04 9.18 72.22
N VAL A 6 19.10 8.36 71.72
CA VAL A 6 18.79 8.29 70.28
C VAL A 6 18.14 9.58 69.76
N ARG A 7 17.28 10.23 70.56
CA ARG A 7 16.59 11.47 70.17
C ARG A 7 17.54 12.66 69.98
N ARG A 8 18.68 12.70 70.67
CA ARG A 8 19.69 13.77 70.48
C ARG A 8 20.47 13.59 69.18
N SER A 9 20.74 12.35 68.77
CA SER A 9 21.44 12.05 67.50
C SER A 9 20.61 12.45 66.27
N LEU A 10 19.32 12.12 66.26
CA LEU A 10 18.42 12.47 65.15
C LEU A 10 18.24 13.99 64.98
N LEU A 11 18.05 14.73 66.09
CA LEU A 11 17.94 16.19 66.03
C LEU A 11 19.21 16.88 65.50
N ALA A 12 20.39 16.38 65.85
CA ALA A 12 21.65 16.87 65.29
C ALA A 12 21.76 16.60 63.79
N PHE A 13 21.31 15.43 63.33
CA PHE A 13 21.32 15.07 61.91
C PHE A 13 20.37 15.93 61.07
N PHE A 14 19.13 16.17 61.56
CA PHE A 14 18.19 17.06 60.87
C PHE A 14 18.67 18.52 60.83
N LEU A 15 19.30 19.02 61.89
CA LEU A 15 19.92 20.37 61.87
C LEU A 15 21.05 20.46 60.85
N ALA A 16 21.91 19.44 60.73
CA ALA A 16 22.99 19.43 59.73
C ALA A 16 22.45 19.43 58.29
N VAL A 17 21.38 18.67 58.01
CA VAL A 17 20.73 18.63 56.69
C VAL A 17 20.08 19.98 56.35
N ILE A 18 19.40 20.62 57.31
CA ILE A 18 18.77 21.94 57.09
C ILE A 18 19.83 23.02 56.81
N VAL A 19 20.97 23.00 57.51
CA VAL A 19 22.08 23.93 57.27
C VAL A 19 22.71 23.70 55.88
N ALA A 20 22.87 22.45 55.44
CA ALA A 20 23.37 22.13 54.10
C ALA A 20 22.43 22.64 52.99
N ILE A 21 21.12 22.45 53.14
CA ILE A 21 20.12 22.93 52.16
C ILE A 21 20.09 24.47 52.13
N ALA A 22 20.22 25.14 53.29
CA ALA A 22 20.32 26.60 53.35
C ALA A 22 21.58 27.14 52.66
N CYS A 23 22.74 26.49 52.82
CA CYS A 23 23.97 26.86 52.11
C CYS A 23 23.84 26.75 50.58
N MET A 24 23.17 25.71 50.06
CA MET A 24 22.98 25.53 48.61
C MET A 24 22.06 26.60 48.01
N LEU A 25 21.04 27.07 48.74
CA LEU A 25 20.14 28.13 48.29
C LEU A 25 20.80 29.53 48.28
N VAL A 26 21.77 29.78 49.15
CA VAL A 26 22.50 31.08 49.20
C VAL A 26 23.46 31.24 48.02
N LEU A 27 23.98 30.15 47.45
CA LEU A 27 24.86 30.19 46.27
C LEU A 27 24.11 30.44 44.94
N ALA A 28 22.78 30.40 44.93
CA ALA A 28 21.97 30.61 43.73
C ALA A 28 21.60 32.10 43.46
N ILE A 29 22.03 33.05 44.30
CA ILE A 29 21.55 34.45 44.27
C ILE A 29 22.69 35.49 44.29
N GLN A 30 23.76 35.31 43.52
CA GLN A 30 24.74 36.40 43.23
C GLN A 30 25.43 36.30 41.84
N VAL A 31 24.75 36.73 40.76
CA VAL A 31 25.37 37.51 39.67
C VAL A 31 24.30 38.43 39.03
N PRO A 32 24.52 39.77 38.90
CA PRO A 32 23.57 40.69 38.27
C PRO A 32 23.83 40.97 36.77
N SER A 33 22.81 41.49 36.08
CA SER A 33 22.68 41.59 34.61
C SER A 33 23.27 42.85 33.95
N VAL A 34 23.71 42.71 32.69
CA VAL A 34 23.89 43.75 31.64
C VAL A 34 23.79 43.02 30.26
N ALA A 35 23.10 43.45 29.19
CA ALA A 35 21.97 44.38 29.02
C ALA A 35 21.26 44.18 27.64
N ALA A 36 20.17 44.93 27.43
CA ALA A 36 19.58 45.49 26.19
C ALA A 36 20.44 45.55 24.90
N ALA A 37 19.91 45.60 23.65
CA ALA A 37 18.53 45.63 23.13
C ALA A 37 18.47 45.41 21.57
N SER A 38 17.26 45.49 21.01
CA SER A 38 16.89 45.88 19.62
C SER A 38 17.20 44.98 18.41
N ALA A 39 16.10 44.49 17.82
CA ALA A 39 15.77 44.30 16.40
C ALA A 39 16.73 44.80 15.29
N SER A 40 16.89 44.01 14.23
CA SER A 40 16.16 44.26 12.96
C SER A 40 16.16 43.03 12.02
N SER A 41 15.25 43.04 11.05
CA SER A 41 15.30 42.22 9.83
C SER A 41 16.46 42.62 8.92
N GLY A 42 16.95 41.70 8.10
CA GLY A 42 17.86 42.03 6.99
C GLY A 42 18.29 40.81 6.17
N ASP A 43 17.89 40.78 4.90
CA ASP A 43 18.43 39.88 3.88
C ASP A 43 19.96 40.00 3.77
N PHE A 44 20.63 38.91 3.40
CA PHE A 44 21.95 39.03 2.76
C PHE A 44 22.08 38.12 1.54
N LYS A 45 22.10 38.76 0.36
CA LYS A 45 22.44 38.14 -0.92
C LYS A 45 23.88 37.64 -0.92
N ARG A 46 24.08 36.45 -1.49
CA ARG A 46 25.38 35.86 -1.82
C ARG A 46 26.08 36.75 -2.88
N PHE A 47 27.27 37.24 -2.56
CA PHE A 47 28.17 37.92 -3.51
C PHE A 47 29.12 36.87 -4.14
N GLY A 48 29.53 37.09 -5.39
CA GLY A 48 30.54 36.30 -6.11
C GLY A 48 31.71 37.17 -6.58
N ILE A 49 32.51 36.64 -7.53
CA ILE A 49 33.80 37.16 -8.05
C ILE A 49 34.95 36.92 -7.04
N GLY A 50 36.12 36.34 -7.32
CA GLY A 50 36.77 35.79 -8.54
C GLY A 50 38.17 35.23 -8.13
N GLU A 51 39.11 34.75 -8.98
CA GLU A 51 39.21 34.42 -10.42
C GLU A 51 40.57 33.68 -10.68
N ALA A 52 40.74 33.04 -11.85
CA ALA A 52 42.00 32.58 -12.51
C ALA A 52 42.86 31.41 -11.93
N PHE A 53 42.95 30.28 -12.66
CA PHE A 53 44.07 29.99 -13.60
C PHE A 53 43.81 28.72 -14.46
N ASP A 54 43.95 28.88 -15.79
CA ASP A 54 44.29 27.97 -16.92
C ASP A 54 43.98 26.46 -16.80
N GLU A 55 43.08 25.88 -17.61
CA GLU A 55 43.24 25.47 -19.04
C GLU A 55 44.13 24.22 -19.25
N ASP A 56 43.49 23.09 -19.53
CA ASP A 56 43.85 22.14 -20.60
C ASP A 56 42.57 21.35 -20.98
N GLU A 57 42.38 21.09 -22.27
CA GLU A 57 41.17 20.52 -22.88
C GLU A 57 41.15 18.98 -22.79
N ASP A 58 39.96 18.37 -22.71
CA ASP A 58 39.62 17.11 -23.40
C ASP A 58 38.07 16.93 -23.44
N GLU A 59 37.59 16.34 -24.54
CA GLU A 59 36.23 16.46 -25.08
C GLU A 59 35.15 15.52 -24.44
N GLU A 60 33.87 15.80 -24.76
CA GLU A 60 32.64 14.99 -24.60
C GLU A 60 31.65 15.36 -23.45
N ASP A 61 31.13 16.59 -23.46
CA ASP A 61 29.78 16.89 -22.94
C ASP A 61 28.74 16.68 -24.07
N ASP A 62 28.10 15.51 -24.10
CA ASP A 62 26.89 15.28 -24.92
C ASP A 62 25.72 16.09 -24.33
N ASP A 63 25.42 17.20 -24.98
CA ASP A 63 24.35 18.14 -24.67
C ASP A 63 22.97 17.46 -24.83
N TRP A 64 22.43 16.89 -23.75
CA TRP A 64 21.09 16.31 -23.74
C TRP A 64 20.04 17.41 -23.64
N ASP A 65 19.60 17.90 -24.81
CA ASP A 65 18.52 18.87 -25.02
C ASP A 65 17.36 18.70 -24.02
N PHE A 66 17.37 19.53 -22.97
CA PHE A 66 16.22 19.74 -22.10
C PHE A 66 15.20 20.60 -22.86
N MET A 67 13.98 20.08 -23.01
CA MET A 67 12.96 20.55 -23.97
C MET A 67 12.71 22.07 -23.99
N ASP A 68 12.49 22.61 -25.20
CA ASP A 68 12.10 23.99 -25.47
C ASP A 68 10.88 24.47 -24.64
N ASP A 69 11.10 25.49 -23.80
CA ASP A 69 10.05 26.33 -23.22
C ASP A 69 9.56 27.39 -24.23
N ASP A 70 8.71 27.02 -25.19
CA ASP A 70 7.59 27.88 -25.68
C ASP A 70 6.75 27.21 -26.81
N ALA A 71 5.80 26.34 -26.45
CA ALA A 71 4.73 25.93 -27.37
C ALA A 71 3.39 25.60 -26.67
N ILE A 72 2.35 26.40 -26.99
CA ILE A 72 0.92 26.12 -26.77
C ILE A 72 0.40 26.32 -25.33
N LEU A 73 0.62 27.51 -24.76
CA LEU A 73 -0.37 28.19 -23.91
C LEU A 73 -0.77 29.55 -24.49
N GLY A 74 -1.48 29.51 -25.63
CA GLY A 74 -2.09 30.69 -26.25
C GLY A 74 -3.37 31.13 -25.54
N LEU A 75 -3.27 31.75 -24.35
CA LEU A 75 -4.42 32.35 -23.65
C LEU A 75 -4.16 33.77 -23.11
N ALA A 76 -4.18 34.74 -24.03
CA ALA A 76 -4.67 36.10 -23.84
C ALA A 76 -4.94 36.69 -25.25
N GLY A 77 -6.01 37.41 -25.57
CA GLY A 77 -7.21 37.82 -24.83
C GLY A 77 -7.94 38.89 -25.65
N HIS A 78 -9.24 39.16 -25.38
CA HIS A 78 -10.10 40.18 -26.04
C HIS A 78 -10.43 39.96 -27.54
N HIS A 79 -11.69 39.85 -27.98
CA HIS A 79 -12.76 40.82 -27.76
C HIS A 79 -14.20 40.23 -27.91
N THR A 80 -14.97 40.33 -26.82
CA THR A 80 -16.36 40.84 -26.70
C THR A 80 -17.46 40.58 -27.76
N ASN A 81 -18.62 40.13 -27.24
CA ASN A 81 -19.99 40.22 -27.79
C ASN A 81 -20.30 39.31 -29.01
N ALA A 82 -21.47 38.65 -29.11
CA ALA A 82 -22.71 38.77 -28.35
C ALA A 82 -23.48 37.42 -28.27
N ASN A 83 -24.58 37.43 -27.50
CA ASN A 83 -25.65 36.43 -27.47
C ASN A 83 -25.32 35.06 -26.85
N THR A 84 -25.45 35.01 -25.53
CA THR A 84 -26.06 33.88 -24.83
C THR A 84 -27.45 33.59 -25.40
N ALA A 85 -27.51 32.70 -26.40
CA ALA A 85 -28.73 31.99 -26.73
C ALA A 85 -28.71 30.62 -26.03
N TYR A 86 -29.72 30.36 -25.22
CA TYR A 86 -29.99 29.04 -24.64
C TYR A 86 -30.02 27.98 -25.76
N LEU A 87 -29.16 26.97 -25.66
CA LEU A 87 -29.38 25.67 -26.27
C LEU A 87 -29.16 24.61 -25.20
N GLU A 88 -30.24 24.32 -24.48
CA GLU A 88 -30.42 23.06 -23.78
C GLU A 88 -30.48 21.95 -24.84
N ALA A 89 -29.31 21.45 -25.23
CA ALA A 89 -29.21 20.22 -26.00
C ALA A 89 -29.57 19.07 -25.04
N GLN A 90 -30.84 18.65 -25.06
CA GLN A 90 -31.29 17.44 -24.40
C GLN A 90 -30.46 16.27 -24.91
N SER A 91 -29.69 15.63 -24.02
CA SER A 91 -28.97 14.39 -24.32
C SER A 91 -29.95 13.21 -24.36
N GLY A 92 -30.68 13.08 -25.47
CA GLY A 92 -31.34 11.83 -25.82
C GLY A 92 -30.31 10.79 -26.22
N PHE A 93 -30.53 9.52 -25.86
CA PHE A 93 -29.69 8.42 -26.33
C PHE A 93 -30.07 8.10 -27.78
N CYS A 94 -29.14 7.52 -28.57
CA CYS A 94 -29.42 7.19 -29.97
C CYS A 94 -30.64 6.24 -30.13
N VAL A 95 -30.86 5.34 -29.15
CA VAL A 95 -32.04 4.47 -29.07
C VAL A 95 -33.38 5.19 -29.03
N ASP A 96 -33.45 6.40 -28.45
CA ASP A 96 -34.72 7.15 -28.34
C ASP A 96 -35.22 7.63 -29.72
N ALA A 97 -34.37 7.56 -30.75
CA ALA A 97 -34.66 7.94 -32.13
C ALA A 97 -34.81 6.75 -33.10
N LEU A 98 -34.55 5.51 -32.66
CA LEU A 98 -34.61 4.32 -33.50
C LEU A 98 -35.99 3.63 -33.45
N PRO A 99 -36.41 2.95 -34.54
CA PRO A 99 -37.53 2.01 -34.48
C PRO A 99 -37.20 0.82 -33.58
N VAL A 100 -38.20 0.27 -32.88
CA VAL A 100 -38.03 -0.91 -32.00
C VAL A 100 -37.49 -2.13 -32.75
N ASP A 101 -37.77 -2.24 -34.05
CA ASP A 101 -37.25 -3.32 -34.92
C ASP A 101 -35.73 -3.24 -35.19
N ARG A 102 -35.05 -2.21 -34.68
CA ARG A 102 -33.58 -1.96 -34.80
C ARG A 102 -32.90 -1.81 -33.44
N VAL A 103 -33.45 -2.46 -32.43
CA VAL A 103 -32.84 -2.59 -31.12
C VAL A 103 -32.66 -4.08 -30.90
N ASP A 104 -31.42 -4.49 -30.60
CA ASP A 104 -31.01 -5.90 -30.56
C ASP A 104 -31.22 -6.65 -31.90
N ASP A 105 -30.82 -6.08 -33.05
CA ASP A 105 -31.01 -6.66 -34.40
C ASP A 105 -29.73 -7.26 -35.04
N ASP A 106 -28.69 -7.48 -34.23
CA ASP A 106 -27.34 -7.91 -34.62
C ASP A 106 -26.62 -6.90 -35.55
N TYR A 107 -27.03 -5.62 -35.56
CA TYR A 107 -26.44 -4.56 -36.39
C TYR A 107 -26.25 -3.23 -35.65
N CYS A 108 -24.98 -2.84 -35.49
CA CYS A 108 -24.61 -1.58 -34.84
C CYS A 108 -24.85 -0.33 -35.72
N ASP A 109 -26.10 0.13 -35.70
CA ASP A 109 -26.67 1.33 -36.31
C ASP A 109 -26.20 2.63 -35.61
N CYS A 110 -25.98 2.62 -34.30
CA CYS A 110 -25.58 3.80 -33.52
C CYS A 110 -24.07 3.96 -33.33
N GLU A 111 -23.57 5.19 -33.45
CA GLU A 111 -22.15 5.50 -33.18
C GLU A 111 -21.77 5.41 -31.69
N ASP A 112 -22.75 5.51 -30.78
CA ASP A 112 -22.56 5.31 -29.34
C ASP A 112 -22.75 3.84 -28.90
N GLY A 113 -23.30 2.99 -29.78
CA GLY A 113 -23.60 1.58 -29.52
C GLY A 113 -24.69 1.34 -28.46
N SER A 114 -25.74 2.18 -28.42
CA SER A 114 -26.86 2.06 -27.47
C SER A 114 -27.98 1.12 -27.92
N ASP A 115 -28.06 0.90 -29.22
CA ASP A 115 -28.94 0.02 -29.99
C ASP A 115 -28.79 -1.48 -29.71
N GLU A 116 -27.59 -1.92 -29.30
CA GLU A 116 -27.26 -3.34 -29.14
C GLU A 116 -26.84 -3.69 -27.69
N PRO A 117 -27.73 -3.55 -26.69
CA PRO A 117 -27.43 -3.92 -25.30
C PRO A 117 -27.34 -5.44 -25.07
N ASN A 118 -28.01 -6.27 -25.88
CA ASN A 118 -28.11 -7.72 -25.70
C ASN A 118 -27.41 -8.54 -26.81
N THR A 119 -26.71 -7.90 -27.75
CA THR A 119 -25.87 -8.59 -28.76
C THR A 119 -24.42 -8.11 -28.74
N SER A 120 -23.55 -8.81 -29.47
CA SER A 120 -22.13 -8.44 -29.62
C SER A 120 -21.85 -7.48 -30.79
N ALA A 121 -22.87 -7.04 -31.54
CA ALA A 121 -22.72 -6.29 -32.78
C ALA A 121 -22.01 -4.93 -32.60
N CYS A 122 -22.24 -4.23 -31.48
CA CYS A 122 -21.56 -2.97 -31.17
C CYS A 122 -20.19 -3.10 -30.47
N SER A 123 -19.63 -4.31 -30.37
CA SER A 123 -18.31 -4.56 -29.77
C SER A 123 -17.17 -3.68 -30.35
N ARG A 124 -17.25 -3.27 -31.63
CA ARG A 124 -16.28 -2.35 -32.26
C ARG A 124 -16.20 -0.96 -31.60
N VAL A 125 -17.28 -0.49 -30.98
CA VAL A 125 -17.36 0.86 -30.38
C VAL A 125 -16.43 0.96 -29.17
N LEU A 126 -16.24 -0.15 -28.45
CA LEU A 126 -15.30 -0.28 -27.32
C LEU A 126 -13.84 0.01 -27.72
N LEU A 127 -13.47 -0.17 -28.99
CA LEU A 127 -12.11 0.05 -29.51
C LEU A 127 -11.89 1.43 -30.14
N SER A 128 -12.96 2.14 -30.52
CA SER A 128 -12.87 3.36 -31.35
C SER A 128 -12.93 4.67 -30.55
N SER A 129 -13.37 4.65 -29.29
CA SER A 129 -13.56 5.87 -28.48
C SER A 129 -12.33 6.24 -27.66
N ARG A 130 -11.78 7.46 -27.89
CA ARG A 130 -10.69 8.05 -27.07
C ARG A 130 -11.07 8.33 -25.61
N ARG A 131 -12.35 8.22 -25.28
CA ARG A 131 -12.85 8.07 -23.91
C ARG A 131 -13.42 6.67 -23.82
N MET A 132 -12.89 5.85 -22.92
CA MET A 132 -13.40 4.51 -22.65
C MET A 132 -14.90 4.62 -22.34
N PRO A 133 -15.79 3.89 -23.04
CA PRO A 133 -17.20 3.85 -22.68
C PRO A 133 -17.36 3.10 -21.36
N ILE A 134 -17.36 3.85 -20.27
CA ILE A 134 -17.61 3.32 -18.93
C ILE A 134 -19.04 2.75 -18.92
N ASP A 135 -19.17 1.51 -18.46
CA ASP A 135 -20.42 0.79 -18.16
C ASP A 135 -21.38 0.38 -19.30
N ARG A 136 -20.85 -0.06 -20.45
CA ARG A 136 -21.61 -0.93 -21.38
C ARG A 136 -21.24 -2.40 -21.19
N LYS A 137 -21.95 -3.08 -20.28
CA LYS A 137 -21.81 -4.51 -19.97
C LYS A 137 -23.18 -5.17 -19.97
N PHE A 138 -23.26 -6.38 -20.53
CA PHE A 138 -24.46 -7.21 -20.49
C PHE A 138 -24.69 -7.72 -19.07
N GLY A 139 -25.92 -7.60 -18.55
CA GLY A 139 -26.29 -8.11 -17.23
C GLY A 139 -27.03 -9.44 -17.36
N CYS A 140 -26.51 -10.50 -16.73
CA CYS A 140 -27.20 -11.78 -16.71
C CYS A 140 -28.58 -11.63 -16.03
N LYS A 141 -29.63 -12.23 -16.60
CA LYS A 141 -31.02 -12.08 -16.11
C LYS A 141 -31.23 -12.68 -14.71
N ALA A 142 -30.41 -13.67 -14.34
CA ALA A 142 -30.48 -14.39 -13.07
C ALA A 142 -29.38 -14.06 -12.03
N ASP A 143 -28.42 -13.18 -12.32
CA ASP A 143 -27.29 -12.89 -11.42
C ASP A 143 -26.75 -11.46 -11.61
N ASP A 144 -26.05 -10.92 -10.62
CA ASP A 144 -25.41 -9.59 -10.68
C ASP A 144 -24.25 -9.50 -11.71
N ARG A 145 -23.95 -10.61 -12.39
CA ARG A 145 -22.73 -10.74 -13.20
C ARG A 145 -22.85 -9.88 -14.47
N LEU A 146 -21.95 -8.91 -14.55
CA LEU A 146 -21.76 -8.07 -15.72
C LEU A 146 -20.71 -8.70 -16.65
N VAL A 147 -21.15 -9.06 -17.86
CA VAL A 147 -20.35 -9.68 -18.92
C VAL A 147 -20.00 -8.62 -19.97
N SER A 148 -18.80 -8.67 -20.54
CA SER A 148 -18.44 -7.76 -21.65
C SER A 148 -19.19 -8.16 -22.92
N LEU A 149 -19.65 -7.19 -23.71
CA LEU A 149 -20.39 -7.44 -24.97
C LEU A 149 -19.65 -8.35 -25.97
N ALA A 150 -18.33 -8.52 -25.84
CA ALA A 150 -17.53 -9.43 -26.67
C ALA A 150 -17.71 -10.93 -26.33
N PHE A 151 -18.31 -11.27 -25.19
CA PHE A 151 -18.58 -12.65 -24.74
C PHE A 151 -20.08 -13.02 -24.84
N VAL A 152 -20.87 -12.24 -25.58
CA VAL A 152 -22.29 -12.54 -25.83
C VAL A 152 -22.39 -13.22 -27.20
N GLY A 153 -22.88 -14.46 -27.23
CA GLY A 153 -22.97 -15.28 -28.44
C GLY A 153 -21.66 -15.90 -28.93
N ASP A 154 -20.64 -16.06 -28.08
CA ASP A 154 -19.32 -16.63 -28.44
C ASP A 154 -19.23 -18.17 -28.30
N GLY A 155 -20.28 -18.80 -27.74
CA GLY A 155 -20.37 -20.23 -27.45
C GLY A 155 -19.89 -20.63 -26.05
N VAL A 156 -19.57 -19.69 -25.17
CA VAL A 156 -19.10 -19.92 -23.79
C VAL A 156 -20.13 -19.40 -22.78
N CYS A 157 -20.64 -20.29 -21.92
CA CYS A 157 -21.60 -19.93 -20.88
C CYS A 157 -20.92 -19.17 -19.72
N ASP A 158 -20.97 -17.85 -19.75
CA ASP A 158 -20.53 -16.94 -18.69
C ASP A 158 -21.68 -16.58 -17.73
N CYS A 159 -22.90 -16.44 -18.23
CA CYS A 159 -24.10 -16.28 -17.41
C CYS A 159 -24.58 -17.62 -16.87
N CYS A 160 -24.96 -17.67 -15.58
CA CYS A 160 -25.29 -18.93 -14.91
C CYS A 160 -26.56 -19.60 -15.44
N ASP A 161 -27.46 -18.80 -16.04
CA ASP A 161 -28.74 -19.15 -16.64
C ASP A 161 -28.65 -19.37 -18.16
N GLY A 162 -27.49 -19.07 -18.77
CA GLY A 162 -27.32 -19.10 -20.22
C GLY A 162 -27.99 -17.95 -20.97
N SER A 163 -28.30 -16.82 -20.30
CA SER A 163 -28.90 -15.64 -20.95
C SER A 163 -27.97 -14.92 -21.94
N ASP A 164 -26.68 -15.26 -21.96
CA ASP A 164 -25.65 -14.82 -22.91
C ASP A 164 -25.69 -15.57 -24.24
N GLU A 165 -26.38 -16.70 -24.30
CA GLU A 165 -26.37 -17.65 -25.39
C GLU A 165 -27.78 -17.99 -25.89
N ARG A 166 -27.84 -18.57 -27.09
CA ARG A 166 -29.13 -19.02 -27.65
C ARG A 166 -29.67 -20.24 -26.89
N GLU A 167 -31.00 -20.29 -26.78
CA GLU A 167 -31.71 -21.35 -26.05
C GLU A 167 -31.22 -22.76 -26.46
N GLY A 168 -30.73 -23.52 -25.48
CA GLY A 168 -30.24 -24.89 -25.66
C GLY A 168 -28.73 -25.08 -25.84
N VAL A 169 -27.93 -24.00 -25.90
CA VAL A 169 -26.46 -24.08 -25.85
C VAL A 169 -25.98 -24.30 -24.40
N CYS A 170 -26.52 -23.52 -23.47
CA CYS A 170 -26.12 -23.51 -22.06
C CYS A 170 -27.08 -24.29 -21.16
N VAL A 171 -26.54 -24.79 -20.04
CA VAL A 171 -27.29 -25.49 -18.98
C VAL A 171 -27.33 -24.59 -17.75
N ASP A 172 -28.53 -24.35 -17.20
CA ASP A 172 -28.70 -23.62 -15.94
C ASP A 172 -27.89 -24.30 -14.80
N THR A 173 -26.94 -23.54 -14.25
CA THR A 173 -26.15 -23.93 -13.08
C THR A 173 -26.29 -22.94 -11.92
N CYS A 174 -27.20 -21.97 -12.02
CA CYS A 174 -27.32 -20.85 -11.09
C CYS A 174 -27.45 -21.27 -9.62
N GLU A 175 -28.29 -22.28 -9.31
CA GLU A 175 -28.46 -22.76 -7.93
C GLU A 175 -27.13 -23.22 -7.30
N ILE A 176 -26.27 -23.90 -8.07
CA ILE A 176 -24.96 -24.35 -7.61
C ILE A 176 -24.03 -23.13 -7.42
N GLN A 177 -24.07 -22.18 -8.36
CA GLN A 177 -23.24 -20.97 -8.31
C GLN A 177 -23.63 -20.07 -7.12
N TRP A 178 -24.92 -19.78 -6.89
CA TRP A 178 -25.37 -19.01 -5.73
C TRP A 178 -25.07 -19.73 -4.42
N GLN A 179 -25.26 -21.05 -4.32
CA GLN A 179 -24.89 -21.79 -3.10
C GLN A 179 -23.38 -21.65 -2.80
N LYS A 180 -22.52 -21.71 -3.82
CA LYS A 180 -21.08 -21.49 -3.70
C LYS A 180 -20.77 -20.04 -3.28
N ARG A 181 -21.37 -19.04 -3.94
CA ARG A 181 -21.22 -17.60 -3.63
C ARG A 181 -21.70 -17.27 -2.21
N LEU A 182 -22.89 -17.70 -1.84
CA LEU A 182 -23.47 -17.54 -0.51
C LEU A 182 -22.65 -18.24 0.59
N LYS A 183 -22.04 -19.40 0.30
CA LYS A 183 -21.11 -20.07 1.22
C LYS A 183 -19.82 -19.27 1.39
N ALA A 184 -19.24 -18.74 0.31
CA ALA A 184 -18.05 -17.90 0.36
C ALA A 184 -18.30 -16.61 1.15
N LEU A 185 -19.40 -15.88 0.85
CA LEU A 185 -19.78 -14.66 1.56
C LEU A 185 -20.03 -14.90 3.06
N LYS A 186 -20.76 -15.97 3.43
CA LYS A 186 -20.94 -16.35 4.85
C LYS A 186 -19.62 -16.67 5.56
N MET A 187 -18.68 -17.31 4.87
CA MET A 187 -17.35 -17.59 5.42
C MET A 187 -16.54 -16.30 5.60
N ARG A 188 -16.59 -15.36 4.65
CA ARG A 188 -15.96 -14.03 4.75
C ARG A 188 -16.57 -13.22 5.89
N LEU A 189 -17.89 -13.11 5.97
CA LEU A 189 -18.60 -12.44 7.07
C LEU A 189 -18.19 -13.00 8.44
N GLY A 190 -18.15 -14.33 8.57
CA GLY A 190 -17.71 -14.99 9.80
C GLY A 190 -16.21 -14.81 10.13
N ALA A 191 -15.39 -14.42 9.15
CA ALA A 191 -14.00 -13.99 9.36
C ALA A 191 -13.95 -12.52 9.81
N VAL A 192 -14.65 -11.61 9.12
CA VAL A 192 -14.73 -10.17 9.47
C VAL A 192 -15.24 -9.98 10.90
N GLN A 193 -16.31 -10.65 11.29
CA GLN A 193 -16.86 -10.60 12.65
C GLN A 193 -15.87 -11.09 13.73
N LYS A 194 -14.98 -12.03 13.40
CA LYS A 194 -13.93 -12.50 14.31
C LYS A 194 -12.78 -11.49 14.36
N GLY A 195 -12.34 -10.97 13.21
CA GLY A 195 -11.33 -9.91 13.13
C GLY A 195 -11.75 -8.66 13.89
N MET A 196 -12.98 -8.19 13.71
CA MET A 196 -13.58 -7.07 14.46
C MET A 196 -13.58 -7.29 15.99
N ARG A 197 -13.70 -8.52 16.48
CA ARG A 197 -13.57 -8.82 17.92
C ARG A 197 -12.13 -8.64 18.40
N VAL A 198 -11.14 -9.06 17.61
CA VAL A 198 -9.71 -8.90 17.92
C VAL A 198 -9.29 -7.43 17.81
N ARG A 199 -9.75 -6.71 16.78
CA ARG A 199 -9.52 -5.26 16.57
C ARG A 199 -9.90 -4.42 17.80
N LYS A 200 -10.98 -4.77 18.49
CA LYS A 200 -11.41 -4.09 19.72
C LYS A 200 -10.35 -4.21 20.84
N GLY A 201 -9.63 -5.32 20.92
CA GLY A 201 -8.48 -5.48 21.82
C GLY A 201 -7.29 -4.61 21.40
N TYR A 202 -6.93 -4.62 20.12
CA TYR A 202 -5.84 -3.79 19.59
C TYR A 202 -6.09 -2.30 19.87
N LEU A 203 -7.32 -1.82 19.66
CA LEU A 203 -7.70 -0.42 19.96
C LEU A 203 -7.57 -0.06 21.45
N THR A 204 -7.78 -1.01 22.38
CA THR A 204 -7.57 -0.74 23.82
C THR A 204 -6.10 -0.67 24.21
N GLU A 205 -5.22 -1.45 23.57
CA GLU A 205 -3.77 -1.45 23.84
C GLU A 205 -3.01 -0.35 23.08
N ALA A 206 -3.53 0.07 21.92
CA ALA A 206 -2.88 1.02 21.02
C ALA A 206 -2.48 2.34 21.70
N VAL A 207 -3.35 2.90 22.55
CA VAL A 207 -3.10 4.19 23.21
C VAL A 207 -1.90 4.14 24.14
N ASP A 208 -1.66 3.00 24.81
CA ASP A 208 -0.52 2.85 25.71
C ASP A 208 0.75 2.43 24.94
N LYS A 209 0.62 1.62 23.88
CA LYS A 209 1.75 1.31 22.97
C LYS A 209 2.28 2.55 22.25
N VAL A 210 1.43 3.46 21.77
CA VAL A 210 1.89 4.74 21.16
C VAL A 210 2.67 5.59 22.19
N LYS A 211 2.23 5.68 23.44
CA LYS A 211 2.99 6.39 24.48
C LYS A 211 4.35 5.75 24.75
N GLN A 212 4.42 4.41 24.74
CA GLN A 212 5.67 3.68 24.91
C GLN A 212 6.63 3.95 23.74
N LEU A 213 6.14 3.84 22.50
CA LEU A 213 6.93 4.14 21.28
C LEU A 213 7.50 5.55 21.29
N ASN A 214 6.71 6.56 21.68
CA ASN A 214 7.18 7.93 21.80
C ASN A 214 8.30 8.05 22.86
N ALA A 215 8.12 7.43 24.03
CA ALA A 215 9.13 7.44 25.11
C ALA A 215 10.37 6.58 24.82
N ASP A 216 10.28 5.60 23.92
CA ASP A 216 11.42 4.84 23.38
C ASP A 216 12.18 5.68 22.35
N PHE A 217 11.48 6.40 21.47
CA PHE A 217 12.08 7.32 20.50
C PHE A 217 12.80 8.49 21.17
N ASP A 218 12.21 9.11 22.21
CA ASP A 218 12.87 10.18 22.97
C ASP A 218 14.22 9.69 23.54
N ARG A 219 14.24 8.48 24.12
CA ARG A 219 15.47 7.84 24.63
C ARG A 219 16.47 7.51 23.52
N LEU A 220 16.00 7.07 22.35
CA LEU A 220 16.88 6.80 21.21
C LEU A 220 17.48 8.10 20.64
N ALA A 221 16.71 9.19 20.58
CA ALA A 221 17.17 10.49 20.13
C ALA A 221 18.24 11.08 21.08
N GLU A 222 18.06 10.96 22.40
CA GLU A 222 19.09 11.31 23.39
C GLU A 222 20.36 10.46 23.21
N ALA A 223 20.21 9.15 23.03
CA ALA A 223 21.34 8.24 22.81
C ALA A 223 22.10 8.54 21.49
N TYR A 224 21.39 8.88 20.42
CA TYR A 224 21.98 9.28 19.14
C TYR A 224 22.78 10.59 19.29
N GLN A 225 22.22 11.62 19.95
CA GLN A 225 22.93 12.87 20.22
C GLN A 225 24.18 12.66 21.10
N ALA A 226 24.10 11.78 22.10
CA ALA A 226 25.25 11.44 22.94
C ALA A 226 26.33 10.69 22.13
N GLY A 227 25.93 9.75 21.27
CA GLY A 227 26.81 9.02 20.36
C GLY A 227 27.52 9.94 19.36
N GLN A 228 26.82 10.91 18.79
CA GLN A 228 27.41 11.89 17.87
C GLN A 228 28.51 12.73 18.56
N ARG A 229 28.26 13.26 19.76
CA ARG A 229 29.29 14.01 20.52
C ARG A 229 30.50 13.15 20.87
N ALA A 230 30.29 11.87 21.18
CA ALA A 230 31.38 10.93 21.45
C ALA A 230 32.20 10.61 20.19
N PHE A 231 31.56 10.54 19.01
CA PHE A 231 32.23 10.37 17.73
C PHE A 231 33.09 11.59 17.37
N GLU A 232 32.59 12.81 17.58
CA GLU A 232 33.32 14.07 17.35
C GLU A 232 34.58 14.17 18.25
N ASP A 233 34.48 13.81 19.54
CA ASP A 233 35.64 13.73 20.45
C ASP A 233 36.64 12.64 20.03
N LEU A 234 36.16 11.46 19.61
CA LEU A 234 37.03 10.40 19.07
C LEU A 234 37.77 10.86 17.81
N GLN A 235 37.11 11.58 16.91
CA GLN A 235 37.71 12.13 15.69
C GLN A 235 38.84 13.13 16.02
N GLN A 236 38.67 13.98 17.04
CA GLN A 236 39.74 14.87 17.52
C GLN A 236 40.92 14.08 18.10
N ARG A 237 40.67 13.01 18.86
CA ARG A 237 41.73 12.15 19.41
C ARG A 237 42.52 11.44 18.32
N VAL A 238 41.88 11.01 17.24
CA VAL A 238 42.52 10.35 16.09
C VAL A 238 43.48 11.30 15.36
N GLN A 239 43.19 12.61 15.28
CA GLN A 239 44.12 13.60 14.72
C GLN A 239 45.45 13.68 15.52
N HIS A 240 45.42 13.33 16.82
CA HIS A 240 46.60 13.30 17.67
C HIS A 240 47.22 11.90 17.83
N ASN A 241 46.45 10.82 17.64
CA ASN A 241 46.97 9.44 17.63
C ASN A 241 46.32 8.60 16.50
N PRO A 242 47.05 8.31 15.41
CA PRO A 242 46.52 7.53 14.29
C PRO A 242 46.25 6.06 14.63
N GLU A 243 46.80 5.50 15.73
CA GLU A 243 46.52 4.12 16.16
C GLU A 243 45.02 3.89 16.50
N LEU A 244 44.27 4.96 16.77
CA LEU A 244 42.84 4.91 17.10
C LEU A 244 41.92 4.78 15.87
N GLN A 245 42.46 4.75 14.65
CA GLN A 245 41.66 4.73 13.41
C GLN A 245 40.67 3.55 13.34
N GLY A 246 41.04 2.36 13.83
CA GLY A 246 40.13 1.21 13.91
C GLY A 246 38.97 1.40 14.89
N GLN A 247 39.15 2.18 15.97
CA GLN A 247 38.05 2.54 16.88
C GLN A 247 37.11 3.56 16.23
N LEU A 248 37.64 4.47 15.40
CA LEU A 248 36.84 5.43 14.65
C LEU A 248 35.91 4.74 13.64
N GLU A 249 36.43 3.75 12.91
CA GLU A 249 35.62 2.95 11.98
C GLU A 249 34.51 2.14 12.69
N GLN A 250 34.83 1.53 13.84
CA GLN A 250 33.82 0.86 14.67
C GLN A 250 32.76 1.85 15.18
N SER A 251 33.18 3.01 15.68
CA SER A 251 32.27 4.06 16.16
C SER A 251 31.38 4.61 15.05
N TYR A 252 31.92 4.81 13.85
CA TYR A 252 31.18 5.22 12.65
C TYR A 252 30.11 4.19 12.26
N ASN A 253 30.47 2.90 12.23
CA ASN A 253 29.51 1.83 11.90
C ASN A 253 28.37 1.73 12.93
N VAL A 254 28.68 1.88 14.22
CA VAL A 254 27.66 1.94 15.29
C VAL A 254 26.78 3.18 15.13
N LEU A 255 27.36 4.37 14.92
CA LEU A 255 26.60 5.61 14.74
C LEU A 255 25.66 5.54 13.53
N ARG A 256 26.12 4.99 12.39
CA ARG A 256 25.30 4.75 11.19
C ARG A 256 24.12 3.81 11.46
N THR A 257 24.34 2.77 12.29
CA THR A 257 23.26 1.84 12.69
C THR A 257 22.22 2.55 13.56
N VAL A 258 22.66 3.33 14.56
CA VAL A 258 21.76 4.11 15.42
C VAL A 258 21.01 5.17 14.61
N GLN A 259 21.68 5.85 13.67
CA GLN A 259 21.08 6.81 12.74
C GLN A 259 19.94 6.19 11.94
N TYR A 260 20.16 5.01 11.34
CA TYR A 260 19.14 4.27 10.59
C TYR A 260 17.92 3.93 11.46
N VAL A 261 18.14 3.35 12.66
CA VAL A 261 17.04 3.01 13.58
C VAL A 261 16.28 4.26 14.03
N THR A 262 16.99 5.37 14.28
CA THR A 262 16.38 6.66 14.66
C THR A 262 15.55 7.27 13.53
N TYR A 263 16.03 7.17 12.28
CA TYR A 263 15.28 7.59 11.10
C TYR A 263 13.98 6.79 10.94
N VAL A 264 14.04 5.47 11.06
CA VAL A 264 12.84 4.63 10.99
C VAL A 264 11.87 4.96 12.12
N GLN A 265 12.33 5.02 13.38
CA GLN A 265 11.45 5.32 14.52
C GLN A 265 10.82 6.71 14.44
N SER A 266 11.49 7.73 13.88
CA SER A 266 10.89 9.06 13.72
C SER A 266 9.67 9.05 12.78
N ARG A 267 9.67 8.20 11.75
CA ARG A 267 8.52 7.95 10.87
C ARG A 267 7.39 7.20 11.60
N VAL A 268 7.72 6.27 12.49
CA VAL A 268 6.72 5.52 13.28
C VAL A 268 6.02 6.41 14.32
N VAL A 269 6.77 7.30 14.97
CA VAL A 269 6.27 8.20 16.02
C VAL A 269 5.55 9.44 15.46
N ASP A 270 5.69 9.74 14.17
CA ASP A 270 4.98 10.86 13.57
C ASP A 270 3.45 10.75 13.73
N ARG A 271 2.81 11.90 13.93
CA ARG A 271 1.37 11.99 14.16
C ARG A 271 0.58 11.42 12.99
N SER A 272 1.10 11.54 11.77
CA SER A 272 0.43 11.01 10.57
C SER A 272 0.35 9.48 10.53
N THR A 273 1.25 8.78 11.21
CA THR A 273 1.29 7.31 11.19
C THR A 273 0.13 6.70 11.99
N PHE A 274 -0.22 7.26 13.15
CA PHE A 274 -1.24 6.67 14.04
C PHE A 274 -2.38 7.59 14.49
N SER A 275 -2.25 8.92 14.43
CA SER A 275 -3.21 9.83 15.09
C SER A 275 -4.23 10.50 14.15
N ASP A 276 -3.94 10.62 12.86
CA ASP A 276 -4.76 11.42 11.93
C ASP A 276 -6.17 10.87 11.67
N ALA A 277 -6.35 9.56 11.77
CA ALA A 277 -7.60 8.89 11.39
C ALA A 277 -7.98 7.81 12.39
N SER A 278 -9.28 7.65 12.65
CA SER A 278 -9.84 6.74 13.66
C SER A 278 -9.48 5.26 13.45
N TRP A 279 -9.10 4.86 12.24
CA TRP A 279 -8.70 3.49 11.92
C TRP A 279 -7.21 3.20 12.17
N LYS A 280 -6.33 4.22 12.08
CA LYS A 280 -4.87 4.06 12.19
C LYS A 280 -4.39 3.47 13.53
N PRO A 281 -4.96 3.80 14.71
CA PRO A 281 -4.50 3.23 15.99
C PRO A 281 -4.56 1.70 16.07
N ALA A 282 -5.45 1.05 15.34
CA ALA A 282 -5.56 -0.42 15.36
C ALA A 282 -4.30 -1.14 14.83
N PHE A 283 -3.48 -0.45 14.03
CA PHE A 283 -2.28 -1.01 13.41
C PHE A 283 -1.02 -0.93 14.29
N VAL A 284 -1.07 -0.19 15.41
CA VAL A 284 0.05 -0.06 16.37
C VAL A 284 0.53 -1.43 16.86
N GLU A 285 -0.36 -2.42 16.94
CA GLU A 285 -0.05 -3.79 17.32
C GLU A 285 1.04 -4.44 16.44
N LEU A 286 1.10 -4.06 15.17
CA LEU A 286 2.01 -4.66 14.19
C LEU A 286 3.45 -4.15 14.33
N VAL A 287 3.66 -3.03 15.04
CA VAL A 287 4.99 -2.44 15.23
C VAL A 287 5.89 -3.41 15.99
N GLY A 288 7.03 -3.74 15.41
CA GLY A 288 7.99 -4.70 16.00
C GLY A 288 7.63 -6.18 15.80
N GLN A 289 6.57 -6.51 15.07
CA GLN A 289 6.29 -7.87 14.59
C GLN A 289 6.82 -8.01 13.16
N CYS A 290 7.40 -9.17 12.82
CA CYS A 290 7.89 -9.47 11.48
C CYS A 290 7.27 -10.77 10.96
N PHE A 291 6.83 -10.76 9.70
CA PHE A 291 6.09 -11.84 9.07
C PHE A 291 6.88 -12.39 7.88
N PRO A 292 7.54 -13.56 8.03
CA PRO A 292 8.20 -14.23 6.91
C PRO A 292 7.17 -14.93 6.03
N HIS A 293 7.39 -14.92 4.73
CA HIS A 293 6.56 -15.57 3.72
C HIS A 293 7.44 -16.13 2.59
N THR A 294 7.29 -17.42 2.32
CA THR A 294 8.00 -18.15 1.26
C THR A 294 7.24 -18.03 -0.05
N VAL A 295 7.90 -17.57 -1.11
CA VAL A 295 7.29 -17.35 -2.45
C VAL A 295 8.18 -17.92 -3.53
N ASP A 296 7.59 -18.70 -4.44
CA ASP A 296 8.30 -19.21 -5.61
C ASP A 296 8.50 -18.11 -6.66
N GLU A 297 9.61 -18.15 -7.38
CA GLU A 297 9.94 -17.23 -8.48
C GLU A 297 8.81 -17.12 -9.54
N LYS A 298 8.10 -18.23 -9.79
CA LYS A 298 6.94 -18.27 -10.70
C LYS A 298 5.72 -17.51 -10.16
N GLN A 299 5.50 -17.51 -8.85
CA GLN A 299 4.40 -16.77 -8.22
C GLN A 299 4.76 -15.28 -8.15
N LEU A 300 6.01 -14.96 -7.82
CA LEU A 300 6.51 -13.59 -7.70
C LEU A 300 6.53 -12.84 -9.04
N LYS A 301 7.07 -13.47 -10.10
CA LYS A 301 7.38 -12.81 -11.39
C LYS A 301 6.54 -13.31 -12.58
N GLY A 302 5.54 -14.16 -12.34
CA GLY A 302 4.76 -14.83 -13.40
C GLY A 302 5.49 -15.96 -14.14
N GLY A 303 6.83 -16.06 -14.03
CA GLY A 303 7.63 -17.14 -14.60
C GLY A 303 9.04 -16.68 -14.98
N THR A 304 9.98 -17.62 -15.03
CA THR A 304 11.38 -17.37 -15.40
C THR A 304 11.93 -18.49 -16.29
N PRO A 305 13.03 -18.25 -17.04
CA PRO A 305 13.69 -19.29 -17.85
C PRO A 305 14.53 -20.29 -17.03
N ASN A 306 14.45 -20.27 -15.70
CA ASN A 306 15.14 -21.22 -14.83
C ASN A 306 14.45 -22.59 -14.86
N VAL A 307 15.22 -23.68 -14.83
CA VAL A 307 14.65 -25.04 -14.87
C VAL A 307 14.07 -25.41 -13.50
N ILE A 308 14.77 -25.06 -12.43
CA ILE A 308 14.30 -25.15 -11.06
C ILE A 308 13.89 -23.73 -10.62
N PRO A 309 12.64 -23.49 -10.16
CA PRO A 309 12.24 -22.19 -9.66
C PRO A 309 13.01 -21.84 -8.38
N ARG A 310 13.40 -20.57 -8.23
CA ARG A 310 14.00 -20.08 -6.98
C ARG A 310 12.93 -19.88 -5.91
N GLU A 311 13.28 -20.18 -4.66
CA GLU A 311 12.45 -19.89 -3.48
C GLU A 311 12.98 -18.63 -2.78
N TYR A 312 12.12 -17.62 -2.63
CA TYR A 312 12.43 -16.39 -1.92
C TYR A 312 11.71 -16.37 -0.58
N VAL A 313 12.40 -15.95 0.49
CA VAL A 313 11.78 -15.64 1.78
C VAL A 313 11.70 -14.13 1.91
N MET A 314 10.48 -13.62 1.72
CA MET A 314 10.12 -12.22 1.93
C MET A 314 9.81 -12.02 3.41
N VAL A 315 10.40 -11.01 4.05
CA VAL A 315 10.11 -10.65 5.44
C VAL A 315 9.57 -9.23 5.47
N LEU A 316 8.29 -9.11 5.82
CA LEU A 316 7.61 -7.84 6.07
C LEU A 316 7.63 -7.54 7.57
N CYS A 317 8.26 -6.44 7.97
CA CYS A 317 8.17 -5.87 9.32
C CYS A 317 7.38 -4.55 9.23
N PRO A 318 6.06 -4.54 9.52
CA PRO A 318 5.22 -3.36 9.35
C PRO A 318 5.76 -2.14 10.11
N PHE A 319 5.71 -0.98 9.46
CA PHE A 319 6.27 0.30 9.94
C PHE A 319 7.81 0.32 10.08
N GLN A 320 8.52 -0.70 9.60
CA GLN A 320 9.99 -0.76 9.63
C GLN A 320 10.55 -0.89 8.22
N ASN A 321 10.59 -2.10 7.66
CA ASN A 321 11.15 -2.37 6.34
C ASN A 321 10.59 -3.68 5.75
N VAL A 322 10.88 -3.87 4.46
CA VAL A 322 10.66 -5.11 3.72
C VAL A 322 12.01 -5.62 3.24
N SER A 323 12.26 -6.92 3.39
CA SER A 323 13.49 -7.55 2.91
C SER A 323 13.24 -8.86 2.18
N GLN A 324 14.09 -9.15 1.20
CA GLN A 324 14.14 -10.40 0.45
C GLN A 324 15.38 -11.18 0.85
N THR A 325 15.22 -12.48 1.11
CA THR A 325 16.31 -13.41 1.42
C THR A 325 16.20 -14.69 0.62
N GLU A 326 17.33 -15.34 0.34
CA GLU A 326 17.39 -16.60 -0.41
C GLU A 326 18.14 -17.69 0.36
N PRO A 327 17.56 -18.24 1.45
CA PRO A 327 18.22 -19.28 2.25
C PRO A 327 18.48 -20.58 1.47
N GLY A 328 17.75 -20.80 0.36
CA GLY A 328 17.93 -21.94 -0.53
C GLY A 328 19.02 -21.77 -1.61
N TYR A 329 19.62 -20.59 -1.77
CA TYR A 329 20.45 -20.26 -2.93
C TYR A 329 21.64 -21.20 -3.18
N PRO A 330 22.43 -21.64 -2.18
CA PRO A 330 23.54 -22.58 -2.44
C PRO A 330 23.06 -23.94 -2.96
N LYS A 331 21.94 -24.44 -2.42
CA LYS A 331 21.33 -25.72 -2.82
C LYS A 331 20.72 -25.63 -4.21
N TRP A 332 20.01 -24.54 -4.50
CA TRP A 332 19.47 -24.26 -5.83
C TRP A 332 20.59 -24.17 -6.87
N THR A 333 21.69 -23.46 -6.58
CA THR A 333 22.84 -23.32 -7.47
C THR A 333 23.46 -24.68 -7.82
N LYS A 334 23.67 -25.54 -6.82
CA LYS A 334 24.17 -26.92 -7.02
C LYS A 334 23.21 -27.74 -7.89
N ALA A 335 21.91 -27.69 -7.64
CA ALA A 335 20.91 -28.43 -8.39
C ALA A 335 20.76 -27.94 -9.86
N GLU A 336 20.68 -26.62 -10.07
CA GLU A 336 20.52 -26.00 -11.39
C GLU A 336 21.74 -26.29 -12.29
N ARG A 337 22.96 -26.23 -11.73
CA ARG A 337 24.20 -26.64 -12.43
C ARG A 337 24.17 -28.13 -12.82
N GLN A 338 23.77 -29.01 -11.91
CA GLN A 338 23.65 -30.46 -12.19
C GLN A 338 22.66 -30.74 -13.33
N THR A 339 21.52 -30.03 -13.38
CA THR A 339 20.55 -30.17 -14.48
C THR A 339 21.02 -29.58 -15.81
N LYS A 340 21.84 -28.51 -15.80
CA LYS A 340 22.32 -27.83 -17.02
C LYS A 340 23.59 -28.44 -17.63
N VAL A 341 24.52 -28.91 -16.81
CA VAL A 341 25.87 -29.36 -17.24
C VAL A 341 26.07 -30.87 -17.09
N GLY A 342 25.20 -31.55 -16.32
CA GLY A 342 25.33 -32.97 -15.99
C GLY A 342 26.22 -33.23 -14.77
N ALA A 343 26.13 -34.44 -14.23
CA ALA A 343 26.64 -34.79 -12.91
C ALA A 343 28.18 -34.82 -12.75
N THR A 344 28.96 -34.47 -13.77
CA THR A 344 30.42 -34.61 -13.80
C THR A 344 31.20 -33.36 -13.39
N ALA A 345 30.53 -32.30 -12.95
CA ALA A 345 31.14 -31.00 -12.64
C ALA A 345 30.65 -30.38 -11.30
N ALA A 346 30.31 -31.22 -10.32
CA ALA A 346 30.12 -30.77 -8.94
C ALA A 346 31.46 -30.86 -8.20
N ASP A 347 32.14 -29.72 -8.02
CA ASP A 347 33.24 -29.60 -7.05
C ASP A 347 32.62 -29.36 -5.67
N ASP A 348 32.87 -30.26 -4.73
CA ASP A 348 32.24 -30.26 -3.40
C ASP A 348 32.80 -29.17 -2.46
N ASN A 349 33.78 -28.37 -2.91
CA ASN A 349 34.51 -27.38 -2.10
C ASN A 349 34.01 -25.92 -2.22
N GLU A 350 32.91 -25.64 -2.92
CA GLU A 350 32.32 -24.28 -2.90
C GLU A 350 31.66 -23.98 -1.53
N GLU A 351 32.11 -22.92 -0.87
CA GLU A 351 31.54 -22.43 0.40
C GLU A 351 30.03 -22.13 0.25
N GLU A 352 29.22 -22.58 1.21
CA GLU A 352 27.76 -22.38 1.19
C GLU A 352 27.36 -20.97 1.68
N ASP A 353 27.90 -19.95 1.03
CA ASP A 353 27.59 -18.55 1.33
C ASP A 353 26.14 -18.23 0.95
N VAL A 354 25.31 -18.02 1.98
CA VAL A 354 23.94 -17.54 1.82
C VAL A 354 24.00 -16.05 1.45
N PRO A 355 23.36 -15.62 0.33
CA PRO A 355 23.32 -14.21 -0.05
C PRO A 355 22.77 -13.33 1.07
N ARG A 356 23.38 -12.16 1.25
CA ARG A 356 22.88 -11.16 2.21
C ARG A 356 21.43 -10.77 1.90
N PRO A 357 20.61 -10.41 2.91
CA PRO A 357 19.30 -9.83 2.67
C PRO A 357 19.39 -8.59 1.77
N ILE A 358 18.40 -8.43 0.90
CA ILE A 358 18.20 -7.25 0.05
C ILE A 358 17.04 -6.45 0.62
N GLY A 359 17.25 -5.17 0.92
CA GLY A 359 16.18 -4.25 1.29
C GLY A 359 15.27 -3.90 0.10
N LEU A 360 13.98 -4.20 0.19
CA LEU A 360 12.97 -3.85 -0.83
C LEU A 360 12.27 -2.51 -0.55
N GLY A 361 12.48 -1.93 0.63
CA GLY A 361 11.95 -0.64 1.03
C GLY A 361 11.92 -0.43 2.55
N ILE A 362 11.85 0.83 2.96
CA ILE A 362 11.74 1.33 4.33
C ILE A 362 10.39 2.05 4.45
N TRP A 363 9.71 1.93 5.60
CA TRP A 363 8.42 2.59 5.82
C TRP A 363 8.49 4.10 5.57
N ASN A 364 7.62 4.60 4.67
CA ASN A 364 7.51 6.02 4.33
C ASN A 364 6.22 6.64 4.88
N GLN A 365 5.07 6.22 4.34
CA GLN A 365 3.77 6.85 4.59
C GLN A 365 2.59 5.94 4.22
N TRP A 366 1.40 6.33 4.68
CA TRP A 366 0.13 5.76 4.23
C TRP A 366 -0.26 6.37 2.88
N LEU A 367 -0.61 5.54 1.90
CA LEU A 367 -1.22 6.00 0.65
C LEU A 367 -2.74 6.08 0.84
N THR A 368 -3.28 7.27 0.61
CA THR A 368 -4.73 7.53 0.53
C THR A 368 -5.06 7.92 -0.90
N SER A 369 -5.39 6.94 -1.73
CA SER A 369 -6.01 7.18 -3.05
C SER A 369 -7.54 7.11 -2.90
N ASP A 370 -8.25 7.90 -3.72
CA ASP A 370 -9.72 7.85 -3.77
C ASP A 370 -10.21 6.52 -4.38
N GLU A 371 -9.40 5.85 -5.19
CA GLU A 371 -9.72 4.57 -5.84
C GLU A 371 -9.58 3.36 -4.89
N ASP A 372 -8.52 3.29 -4.07
CA ASP A 372 -8.32 2.15 -3.14
C ASP A 372 -9.32 2.18 -1.97
N SER A 373 -9.89 3.35 -1.69
CA SER A 373 -11.00 3.53 -0.75
C SER A 373 -12.23 2.70 -1.15
N ALA A 374 -12.41 2.36 -2.43
CA ALA A 374 -13.51 1.51 -2.90
C ALA A 374 -13.40 0.03 -2.50
N ARG A 375 -12.20 -0.44 -2.10
CA ARG A 375 -11.94 -1.85 -1.73
C ARG A 375 -11.74 -2.09 -0.24
N PHE A 376 -11.95 -1.05 0.59
CA PHE A 376 -11.62 -1.03 2.03
C PHE A 376 -10.14 -1.34 2.37
N ALA A 377 -9.29 -1.40 1.34
CA ALA A 377 -7.87 -1.68 1.50
C ALA A 377 -7.15 -0.46 2.07
N ARG A 378 -6.22 -0.68 3.00
CA ARG A 378 -5.32 0.38 3.50
C ARG A 378 -3.93 0.12 2.93
N VAL A 379 -3.38 1.05 2.16
CA VAL A 379 -2.12 0.85 1.46
C VAL A 379 -0.98 1.57 2.18
N GLN A 380 0.12 0.86 2.42
CA GLN A 380 1.37 1.42 2.95
C GLN A 380 2.43 1.49 1.84
N GLU A 381 3.19 2.58 1.82
CA GLU A 381 4.32 2.77 0.92
C GLU A 381 5.65 2.55 1.65
N TYR A 382 6.52 1.75 1.03
CA TYR A 382 7.89 1.51 1.46
C TYR A 382 8.82 1.88 0.30
N ASN A 383 9.67 2.88 0.49
CA ASN A 383 10.61 3.41 -0.52
C ASN A 383 12.05 3.35 0.00
N HIS A 384 13.04 3.89 -0.73
CA HIS A 384 14.45 3.86 -0.32
C HIS A 384 14.96 2.43 -0.06
N GLY A 385 14.50 1.47 -0.87
CA GLY A 385 15.09 0.14 -0.96
C GLY A 385 16.45 0.18 -1.65
N GLU A 386 17.13 -0.95 -1.70
CA GLU A 386 18.44 -1.03 -2.35
C GLU A 386 18.34 -0.76 -3.86
N PRO A 387 19.38 -0.15 -4.47
CA PRO A 387 19.37 0.21 -5.88
C PRO A 387 19.22 -1.01 -6.79
N CYS A 388 18.34 -0.88 -7.78
CA CYS A 388 18.02 -1.85 -8.80
C CYS A 388 18.97 -1.69 -10.02
N ALA A 389 18.75 -2.52 -11.05
CA ALA A 389 19.18 -2.17 -12.40
C ALA A 389 18.57 -0.80 -12.80
N ASP A 390 19.24 -0.10 -13.72
CA ASP A 390 18.86 1.23 -14.21
C ASP A 390 18.82 2.34 -13.14
N GLY A 391 19.43 2.13 -11.96
CA GLY A 391 19.59 3.15 -10.92
C GLY A 391 18.33 3.50 -10.13
N LYS A 392 17.19 2.88 -10.43
CA LYS A 392 15.94 3.02 -9.64
C LYS A 392 16.10 2.40 -8.26
N GLU A 393 15.56 3.04 -7.23
CA GLU A 393 15.45 2.42 -5.89
C GLU A 393 14.34 1.35 -5.88
N ARG A 394 14.54 0.24 -5.17
CA ARG A 394 13.45 -0.72 -4.94
C ARG A 394 12.35 -0.08 -4.09
N GLN A 395 11.09 -0.35 -4.46
CA GLN A 395 9.93 0.09 -3.70
C GLN A 395 8.89 -1.02 -3.53
N THR A 396 8.16 -0.98 -2.42
CA THR A 396 7.15 -1.96 -2.07
C THR A 396 5.86 -1.28 -1.60
N ARG A 397 4.72 -1.70 -2.14
CA ARG A 397 3.38 -1.33 -1.69
C ARG A 397 2.77 -2.48 -0.91
N VAL A 398 2.23 -2.21 0.28
CA VAL A 398 1.60 -3.24 1.13
C VAL A 398 0.11 -2.95 1.28
N GLU A 399 -0.73 -3.80 0.70
CA GLU A 399 -2.19 -3.74 0.73
C GLU A 399 -2.72 -4.49 1.97
N PHE A 400 -3.21 -3.76 2.97
CA PHE A 400 -3.81 -4.35 4.17
C PHE A 400 -5.31 -4.58 3.99
N SER A 401 -5.71 -5.84 4.16
CA SER A 401 -7.08 -6.34 4.08
C SER A 401 -7.54 -6.93 5.41
N CYS A 402 -8.84 -6.97 5.66
CA CYS A 402 -9.37 -7.59 6.88
C CYS A 402 -9.09 -9.09 6.91
N GLY A 403 -8.57 -9.57 8.05
CA GLY A 403 -8.30 -10.98 8.33
C GLY A 403 -8.54 -11.35 9.79
N VAL A 404 -8.50 -12.65 10.10
CA VAL A 404 -8.64 -13.17 11.48
C VAL A 404 -7.30 -13.18 12.24
N ALA A 405 -6.18 -13.21 11.51
CA ALA A 405 -4.82 -13.24 12.04
C ALA A 405 -3.90 -12.42 11.13
N ASN A 406 -2.78 -11.95 11.69
CA ASN A 406 -1.75 -11.20 10.97
C ASN A 406 -0.92 -12.16 10.09
N ARG A 407 -0.95 -11.99 8.77
CA ARG A 407 -0.13 -12.77 7.82
C ARG A 407 -0.04 -12.11 6.44
N VAL A 408 1.06 -12.39 5.74
CA VAL A 408 1.15 -12.17 4.29
C VAL A 408 0.29 -13.22 3.57
N VAL A 409 -0.42 -12.81 2.51
CA VAL A 409 -1.30 -13.64 1.68
C VAL A 409 -0.67 -13.92 0.32
N SER A 410 -0.17 -12.89 -0.36
CA SER A 410 0.59 -13.00 -1.62
C SER A 410 1.64 -11.90 -1.72
N VAL A 411 2.66 -12.14 -2.54
CA VAL A 411 3.66 -11.14 -2.95
C VAL A 411 3.85 -11.28 -4.46
N GLU A 412 3.70 -10.17 -5.17
CA GLU A 412 3.72 -10.08 -6.63
C GLU A 412 4.67 -8.94 -7.03
N GLU A 413 5.55 -9.14 -8.01
CA GLU A 413 6.39 -8.09 -8.60
C GLU A 413 5.66 -7.55 -9.83
N ARG A 414 5.07 -6.34 -9.74
CA ARG A 414 4.23 -5.76 -10.80
C ARG A 414 5.07 -5.20 -11.95
N GLU A 415 6.09 -4.43 -11.59
CA GLU A 415 7.11 -3.90 -12.48
C GLU A 415 8.48 -4.21 -11.90
N MET A 416 9.55 -4.08 -12.70
CA MET A 416 10.91 -4.38 -12.24
C MET A 416 11.25 -3.55 -10.99
N CYS A 417 11.54 -4.22 -9.88
CA CYS A 417 11.81 -3.59 -8.59
C CYS A 417 10.63 -2.83 -7.94
N GLU A 418 9.39 -3.08 -8.40
CA GLU A 418 8.15 -2.67 -7.74
C GLU A 418 7.35 -3.87 -7.23
N TYR A 419 7.28 -4.02 -5.91
CA TYR A 419 6.65 -5.15 -5.25
C TYR A 419 5.28 -4.76 -4.66
N GLU A 420 4.28 -5.62 -4.81
CA GLU A 420 2.99 -5.54 -4.13
C GLU A 420 2.87 -6.72 -3.15
N ILE A 421 2.56 -6.43 -1.88
CA ILE A 421 2.34 -7.42 -0.83
C ILE A 421 0.90 -7.31 -0.33
N ARG A 422 0.13 -8.39 -0.41
CA ARG A 422 -1.19 -8.45 0.26
C ARG A 422 -1.03 -8.99 1.68
N PHE A 423 -1.50 -8.23 2.67
CA PHE A 423 -1.47 -8.59 4.08
C PHE A 423 -2.89 -8.70 4.64
N GLU A 424 -3.16 -9.76 5.38
CA GLU A 424 -4.39 -9.91 6.18
C GLU A 424 -4.11 -9.51 7.62
N THR A 425 -4.97 -8.69 8.21
CA THR A 425 -4.90 -8.33 9.63
C THR A 425 -6.28 -8.02 10.23
N PRO A 426 -6.53 -8.35 11.51
CA PRO A 426 -7.69 -7.84 12.24
C PRO A 426 -7.74 -6.31 12.33
N ALA A 427 -6.59 -5.63 12.26
CA ALA A 427 -6.51 -4.17 12.37
C ALA A 427 -7.27 -3.43 11.26
N ALA A 428 -7.40 -4.04 10.08
CA ALA A 428 -8.07 -3.48 8.91
C ALA A 428 -9.60 -3.67 8.92
N CYS A 429 -10.14 -4.62 9.69
CA CYS A 429 -11.57 -4.98 9.67
C CYS A 429 -12.48 -3.86 10.17
N GLU A 430 -13.31 -3.28 9.30
CA GLU A 430 -14.24 -2.18 9.63
C GLU A 430 -15.71 -2.63 9.61
N ALA A 431 -16.57 -1.91 10.33
CA ALA A 431 -18.01 -2.20 10.35
C ALA A 431 -18.66 -2.04 8.97
N VAL A 432 -18.13 -1.13 8.13
CA VAL A 432 -18.63 -0.91 6.77
C VAL A 432 -18.45 -2.16 5.90
N GLU A 433 -17.35 -2.92 6.06
CA GLU A 433 -17.14 -4.20 5.37
C GLU A 433 -18.11 -5.29 5.87
N GLU A 434 -18.50 -5.26 7.15
CA GLU A 434 -19.55 -6.16 7.66
C GLU A 434 -20.91 -5.83 7.04
N ASP A 435 -21.28 -4.55 6.98
CA ASP A 435 -22.55 -4.09 6.44
C ASP A 435 -22.67 -4.34 4.92
N THR A 436 -21.61 -4.14 4.13
CA THR A 436 -21.62 -4.45 2.69
C THR A 436 -21.77 -5.95 2.43
N LEU A 437 -21.03 -6.81 3.15
CA LEU A 437 -21.16 -8.26 3.05
C LEU A 437 -22.56 -8.75 3.45
N VAL A 438 -23.20 -8.11 4.45
CA VAL A 438 -24.60 -8.41 4.81
C VAL A 438 -25.56 -7.99 3.68
N GLY A 439 -25.31 -6.86 3.02
CA GLY A 439 -26.03 -6.41 1.82
C GLY A 439 -25.94 -7.40 0.66
N GLU A 440 -24.72 -7.79 0.27
CA GLU A 440 -24.49 -8.80 -0.79
C GLU A 440 -25.16 -10.15 -0.45
N ILE A 441 -25.07 -10.59 0.81
CA ILE A 441 -25.75 -11.81 1.28
C ILE A 441 -27.27 -11.68 1.22
N ALA A 442 -27.83 -10.48 1.31
CA ALA A 442 -29.26 -10.24 1.13
C ALA A 442 -29.66 -10.28 -0.36
N GLN A 443 -28.88 -9.64 -1.24
CA GLN A 443 -29.06 -9.67 -2.70
C GLN A 443 -29.00 -11.10 -3.25
N VAL A 444 -27.96 -11.87 -2.90
CA VAL A 444 -27.81 -13.28 -3.36
C VAL A 444 -28.93 -14.20 -2.87
N LYS A 445 -29.63 -13.84 -1.77
CA LYS A 445 -30.83 -14.56 -1.30
C LYS A 445 -32.13 -14.15 -2.01
N GLN A 446 -32.09 -13.12 -2.85
CA GLN A 446 -33.24 -12.58 -3.55
C GLN A 446 -33.44 -13.27 -4.91
N PHE A 447 -32.37 -13.52 -5.67
CA PHE A 447 -32.44 -14.20 -6.99
C PHE A 447 -33.26 -15.51 -7.01
N PRO A 448 -33.09 -16.46 -6.06
CA PRO A 448 -33.88 -17.68 -6.07
C PRO A 448 -35.40 -17.45 -5.89
N LYS A 449 -35.79 -16.33 -5.25
CA LYS A 449 -37.20 -15.96 -5.05
C LYS A 449 -37.79 -15.28 -6.28
N GLU A 450 -37.00 -14.47 -6.96
CA GLU A 450 -37.44 -13.76 -8.17
C GLU A 450 -37.66 -14.75 -9.32
N LEU A 451 -36.79 -15.75 -9.48
CA LEU A 451 -36.99 -16.82 -10.45
C LEU A 451 -38.21 -17.70 -10.14
N GLN A 452 -38.47 -18.01 -8.85
CA GLN A 452 -39.71 -18.69 -8.45
C GLN A 452 -40.96 -17.87 -8.80
N GLN A 453 -40.90 -16.54 -8.71
CA GLN A 453 -42.00 -15.65 -9.10
C GLN A 453 -42.13 -15.51 -10.62
N GLN A 454 -41.04 -15.51 -11.38
CA GLN A 454 -41.06 -15.49 -12.84
C GLN A 454 -41.60 -16.81 -13.41
N GLY A 455 -41.14 -17.97 -12.92
CA GLY A 455 -41.67 -19.28 -13.31
C GLY A 455 -43.18 -19.42 -13.06
N ALA A 456 -43.64 -19.02 -11.87
CA ALA A 456 -45.07 -19.00 -11.55
C ALA A 456 -45.91 -18.06 -12.45
N LYS A 457 -45.30 -17.01 -13.01
CA LYS A 457 -45.94 -16.11 -13.99
C LYS A 457 -46.06 -16.74 -15.37
N VAL A 458 -45.06 -17.50 -15.81
CA VAL A 458 -45.07 -18.23 -17.09
C VAL A 458 -46.10 -19.36 -17.07
N GLU A 459 -46.22 -20.09 -15.96
CA GLU A 459 -47.28 -21.10 -15.78
C GLU A 459 -48.69 -20.51 -15.71
N ALA A 460 -48.84 -19.27 -15.20
CA ALA A 460 -50.14 -18.58 -15.18
C ALA A 460 -50.54 -17.99 -16.54
N GLY A 461 -49.57 -17.68 -17.42
CA GLY A 461 -49.79 -17.13 -18.76
C GLY A 461 -50.07 -18.16 -19.85
N SER A 462 -49.70 -19.42 -19.66
CA SER A 462 -49.80 -20.49 -20.66
C SER A 462 -51.17 -21.20 -20.72
N LYS A 463 -52.26 -20.47 -20.46
CA LYS A 463 -53.62 -20.98 -20.64
C LYS A 463 -54.05 -20.73 -22.10
N PRO A 464 -54.19 -21.75 -22.95
CA PRO A 464 -54.45 -21.53 -24.37
C PRO A 464 -55.84 -20.91 -24.57
N GLU A 465 -55.87 -19.70 -25.13
CA GLU A 465 -57.11 -19.12 -25.63
C GLU A 465 -57.61 -19.99 -26.78
N ARG A 466 -58.77 -20.60 -26.55
CA ARG A 466 -59.41 -21.50 -27.52
C ARG A 466 -60.14 -20.62 -28.53
N HIS A 467 -59.45 -20.20 -29.59
CA HIS A 467 -60.09 -19.56 -30.74
C HIS A 467 -61.16 -20.49 -31.32
N GLU A 468 -62.43 -20.10 -31.20
CA GLU A 468 -63.52 -20.72 -31.94
C GLU A 468 -63.51 -20.20 -33.38
N GLU A 469 -63.46 -21.11 -34.35
CA GLU A 469 -63.60 -20.79 -35.78
C GLU A 469 -65.06 -20.43 -36.11
N LEU A 470 -65.28 -19.33 -36.83
CA LEU A 470 -66.53 -18.94 -37.49
C LEU A 470 -66.26 -18.19 -38.79
#